data_AF-A0A7Y0KQ38-F1
#
_entry.id   AF-A0A7Y0KQ38-F1
#
_cell.length_a   1.000
_cell.length_b   1.000
_cell.length_c   1.000
_cell.angle_alpha   90.00
_cell.angle_beta   90.00
_cell.angle_gamma   90.00
#
_symmetry.space_group_name_H-M   'P 1'
#
loop_
_entity.id
_entity.type
_entity.pdbx_description
1 polymer ?
#
loop_
_entity_poly.entity_id
_entity_poly.type
_entity_poly.pdbx_seq_one_letter_code
_entity_poly.pdbx_strand_id
1 'polypeptide(L)' 'MHTSASRLVGAQWRKSRHSGKLGNCVELAAVPGGARVAVRNSRFPDEPALLLTRAELGSLLSEVKAGHFDDLLEGVG' A
#
# COMPACT_ATOMS: atom_id res chain seq x y z
N MET A 1 -8.06 -0.98 -8.71
CA MET A 1 -9.38 -0.88 -8.04
C MET A 1 -9.17 -0.31 -6.64
N HIS A 2 -10.03 0.59 -6.16
CA HIS A 2 -9.99 1.08 -4.78
C HIS A 2 -11.32 0.80 -4.05
N THR A 3 -11.29 0.84 -2.72
CA THR A 3 -12.51 0.79 -1.87
C THR A 3 -12.28 1.59 -0.59
N SER A 4 -13.34 2.00 0.09
CA SER A 4 -13.20 2.57 1.45
C SER A 4 -12.52 1.56 2.38
N ALA A 5 -11.51 2.00 3.13
CA ALA A 5 -10.82 1.15 4.10
C ALA A 5 -11.75 0.67 5.23
N SER A 6 -12.75 1.47 5.61
CA SER A 6 -13.74 1.10 6.63
C SER A 6 -14.65 -0.07 6.23
N ARG A 7 -14.73 -0.40 4.93
CA ARG A 7 -15.48 -1.56 4.44
C ARG A 7 -14.68 -2.87 4.52
N LEU A 8 -13.38 -2.82 4.83
CA LEU A 8 -12.52 -3.99 4.95
C LEU A 8 -12.59 -4.58 6.38
N VAL A 9 -13.79 -5.02 6.76
CA VAL A 9 -14.05 -5.57 8.09
C VAL A 9 -13.17 -6.80 8.34
N GLY A 10 -12.50 -6.83 9.49
CA GLY A 10 -11.59 -7.92 9.87
C GLY A 10 -10.20 -7.86 9.24
N ALA A 11 -9.89 -6.84 8.44
CA ALA A 11 -8.56 -6.64 7.89
C ALA A 11 -7.54 -6.31 8.99
N GLN A 12 -6.49 -7.11 9.09
CA GLN A 12 -5.39 -6.88 10.03
C GLN A 12 -4.31 -6.02 9.35
N TRP A 13 -4.35 -4.72 9.62
CA TRP A 13 -3.43 -3.76 9.04
C TRP A 13 -2.05 -3.84 9.67
N ARG A 14 -1.03 -3.99 8.82
CA ARG A 14 0.38 -3.96 9.21
C ARG A 14 1.03 -2.70 8.66
N LYS A 15 1.45 -1.84 9.57
CA LYS A 15 2.20 -0.61 9.27
C LYS A 15 3.63 -0.93 8.84
N SER A 16 4.13 -0.22 7.84
CA SER A 16 5.54 -0.29 7.44
C SER A 16 6.43 0.19 8.58
N ARG A 17 7.58 -0.48 8.78
CA ARG A 17 8.57 -0.07 9.78
C ARG A 17 9.26 1.25 9.42
N HIS A 18 9.21 1.63 8.16
CA HIS A 18 9.75 2.91 7.67
C HIS A 18 8.78 4.08 7.91
N SER A 19 7.53 3.80 8.30
CA SER A 19 6.56 4.83 8.65
C SER A 19 6.96 5.48 9.97
N GLY A 20 7.17 6.78 9.95
CA GLY A 20 7.56 7.56 11.13
C GLY A 20 7.08 9.00 11.06
N LYS A 21 7.53 9.82 12.02
CA LYS A 21 7.21 11.27 12.07
C LYS A 21 7.62 12.02 10.79
N LEU A 22 8.61 11.49 10.07
CA LEU A 22 9.21 12.10 8.88
C LEU A 22 8.64 11.56 7.55
N GLY A 23 7.63 10.68 7.55
CA GLY A 23 6.96 10.23 6.32
C GLY A 23 6.89 8.71 6.14
N ASN A 24 6.73 8.27 4.88
CA ASN A 24 6.64 6.86 4.44
C ASN A 24 5.49 6.05 5.06
N CYS A 25 4.36 6.71 5.31
CA CYS A 25 3.20 6.18 6.02
C CYS A 25 2.38 5.22 5.15
N VAL A 26 2.72 3.94 5.15
CA VAL A 26 1.99 2.90 4.39
C VAL A 26 1.59 1.76 5.31
N GLU A 27 0.33 1.34 5.19
CA GLU A 27 -0.23 0.15 5.84
C GLU A 27 -0.75 -0.83 4.79
N LEU A 28 -0.57 -2.12 5.05
CA LEU A 28 -1.04 -3.20 4.20
C LEU A 28 -1.84 -4.23 4.99
N ALA A 29 -2.90 -4.78 4.41
CA ALA A 29 -3.68 -5.86 5.00
C ALA A 29 -4.08 -6.90 3.96
N ALA A 30 -4.02 -8.19 4.33
CA ALA A 30 -4.72 -9.21 3.56
C ALA A 30 -6.23 -9.02 3.74
N VAL A 31 -6.99 -9.02 2.64
CA VAL A 31 -8.44 -8.85 2.69
C VAL A 31 -9.09 -10.19 3.06
N PRO A 32 -9.86 -10.28 4.16
CA PRO A 32 -10.55 -11.51 4.54
C PRO A 32 -11.48 -12.03 3.43
N GLY A 33 -11.49 -13.35 3.23
CA GLY A 33 -12.37 -13.99 2.24
C GLY A 33 -11.97 -13.81 0.77
N GLY A 34 -10.77 -13.29 0.47
CA GLY A 34 -10.34 -13.05 -0.91
C GLY A 34 -8.83 -13.16 -1.16
N ALA A 35 -8.47 -13.08 -2.44
CA ALA A 35 -7.08 -13.16 -2.92
C ALA A 35 -6.38 -11.78 -3.03
N ARG A 36 -6.91 -10.75 -2.37
CA ARG A 36 -6.45 -9.36 -2.48
C ARG A 36 -5.69 -8.89 -1.25
N VAL A 37 -4.82 -7.91 -1.47
CA VAL A 37 -4.11 -7.13 -0.46
C VAL A 37 -4.55 -5.69 -0.60
N ALA A 38 -4.93 -5.08 0.51
CA ALA A 38 -5.25 -3.67 0.61
C ALA A 38 -4.01 -2.88 1.01
N VAL A 39 -3.80 -1.71 0.39
CA VAL A 39 -2.71 -0.77 0.68
C VAL A 39 -3.33 0.60 0.93
N ARG A 40 -2.95 1.27 2.02
CA ARG A 40 -3.45 2.62 2.35
C ARG A 40 -2.39 3.49 2.98
N ASN A 41 -2.66 4.79 3.02
CA ASN A 41 -1.86 5.76 3.77
C ASN A 41 -2.16 5.63 5.27
N SER A 42 -1.13 5.41 6.10
CA SER A 42 -1.33 5.27 7.55
C SER A 42 -1.76 6.57 8.26
N ARG A 43 -1.58 7.74 7.64
CA ARG A 43 -2.03 9.03 8.19
C ARG A 43 -3.52 9.27 7.99
N PHE A 44 -4.10 8.64 6.97
CA PHE A 44 -5.50 8.79 6.59
C PHE A 44 -6.14 7.41 6.54
N PRO A 45 -6.24 6.71 7.69
CA PRO A 45 -6.71 5.32 7.72
C PRO A 45 -8.16 5.16 7.24
N ASP A 46 -8.94 6.24 7.25
CA ASP A 46 -10.34 6.28 6.82
C ASP A 46 -10.51 6.58 5.32
N GLU A 47 -9.44 6.98 4.63
CA GLU A 47 -9.44 7.19 3.18
C GLU A 47 -9.44 5.85 2.41
N PRO A 48 -9.79 5.85 1.12
CA PRO A 48 -9.83 4.64 0.32
C PRO A 48 -8.48 3.88 0.27
N ALA A 49 -8.57 2.56 0.40
CA ALA A 49 -7.45 1.65 0.18
C ALA A 49 -7.40 1.20 -1.29
N LEU A 50 -6.17 1.11 -1.82
CA LEU A 50 -5.88 0.45 -3.09
C LEU A 50 -5.96 -1.06 -2.90
N LEU A 51 -6.70 -1.75 -3.77
CA LEU A 51 -6.80 -3.21 -3.77
C LEU A 51 -5.96 -3.80 -4.90
N LEU A 52 -4.97 -4.60 -4.51
CA LEU A 52 -4.11 -5.35 -5.42
C LEU A 52 -4.35 -6.85 -5.24
N THR A 53 -4.22 -7.64 -6.29
CA THR A 53 -4.00 -9.08 -6.17
C THR A 53 -2.60 -9.35 -5.61
N ARG A 54 -2.36 -10.57 -5.12
CA ARG A 54 -1.02 -10.97 -4.67
C ARG A 54 0.02 -10.91 -5.80
N ALA A 55 -0.39 -11.23 -7.03
CA ALA A 55 0.48 -11.16 -8.20
C ALA A 55 0.88 -9.71 -8.51
N GLU A 56 -0.09 -8.79 -8.58
CA GLU A 56 0.16 -7.36 -8.81
C GLU A 56 1.06 -6.75 -7.71
N LEU A 57 0.81 -7.09 -6.44
CA LEU A 57 1.67 -6.65 -5.35
C LEU A 57 3.09 -7.21 -5.47
N GLY A 58 3.23 -8.48 -5.86
CA GLY A 58 4.52 -9.12 -6.08
C GLY A 58 5.32 -8.43 -7.17
N SER A 59 4.69 -8.18 -8.32
CA SER A 59 5.29 -7.43 -9.43
C SER A 59 5.67 -6.02 -9.00
N LEU A 60 4.77 -5.26 -8.35
CA LEU A 60 5.08 -3.91 -7.89
C LEU A 60 6.31 -3.87 -6.98
N LEU A 61 6.40 -4.79 -6.01
CA LEU A 61 7.55 -4.87 -5.12
C LEU A 61 8.84 -5.26 -5.84
N SER A 62 8.76 -6.07 -6.90
CA SER A 62 9.91 -6.43 -7.73
C SER A 62 10.43 -5.20 -8.48
N GLU A 63 9.55 -4.49 -9.17
CA GLU A 63 9.90 -3.30 -9.96
C GLU A 63 10.44 -2.16 -9.07
N VAL A 64 9.81 -1.92 -7.91
CA VAL A 64 10.29 -0.94 -6.92
C VAL A 64 11.69 -1.30 -6.42
N LYS A 65 11.96 -2.58 -6.13
CA LYS A 65 13.29 -3.01 -5.69
C LYS A 65 14.34 -2.97 -6.80
N ALA A 66 13.92 -3.07 -8.05
CA ALA A 66 14.78 -2.94 -9.22
C ALA A 66 15.12 -1.47 -9.54
N GLY A 67 14.53 -0.49 -8.84
CA GLY A 67 14.77 0.93 -9.09
C GLY A 67 14.06 1.46 -10.35
N HIS A 68 13.10 0.70 -10.91
CA HIS A 68 12.41 1.08 -12.15
C HIS A 68 11.49 2.31 -12.03
N PHE A 69 11.41 2.90 -10.83
CA PHE A 69 10.65 4.12 -10.56
C PHE A 69 11.54 5.24 -9.98
N ASP A 70 12.86 5.05 -9.94
CA ASP A 70 13.78 6.04 -9.36
C ASP A 70 13.84 7.31 -10.23
N ASP A 71 13.53 7.20 -11.52
CA ASP A 71 13.39 8.34 -12.46
C ASP A 71 12.32 9.34 -12.01
N LEU A 72 11.30 8.90 -11.27
CA LEU A 72 10.27 9.77 -10.69
C LEU A 72 10.82 10.67 -9.58
N LEU A 73 12.02 10.42 -9.07
CA LEU A 73 12.69 11.26 -8.06
C LEU A 73 13.51 12.39 -8.70
N GLU A 74 13.89 12.25 -9.97
CA GLU A 74 14.77 13.18 -10.70
C GLU A 74 14.01 14.42 -11.24
N GLY A 75 12.70 14.53 -10.99
CA GLY A 75 11.80 15.52 -11.62
C GLY A 75 11.15 16.55 -10.69
N VAL A 76 11.56 16.68 -9.42
CA VAL A 76 11.13 17.78 -8.54
C VAL A 76 12.25 18.84 -8.48
N GLY A 77 12.34 19.61 -9.56
CA GLY A 77 13.03 20.91 -9.58
C GLY A 77 12.06 22.04 -9.24
#